data_AF-A0A1I6P082-F1
#
_entry.id   AF-A0A1I6P082-F1
#
_cell.length_a   1.000
_cell.length_b   1.000
_cell.length_c   1.000
_cell.angle_alpha   90.00
_cell.angle_beta   90.00
_cell.angle_gamma   90.00
#
_symmetry.space_group_name_H-M   'P 1'
#
loop_
_entity.id
_entity.type
_entity.pdbx_description
1 polymer ?
#
loop_
_entity_poly.entity_id
_entity_poly.type
_entity_poly.pdbx_seq_one_letter_code
_entity_poly.pdbx_strand_id
1 'polypeptide(L)'
;MLSLFGTPLRYTGVSDSSADKVSGQILFEKDVLFEGSWFFDTAYDADCCEIYGVNGKITFSFFDNSPIVVETANGSDSYAFPLLPHVQEPMIRKVVQYFLGRRDNPCDVRVGQLGIQIMDSFTIETD
;
A
#
# COMPACT_ATOMS: atom_id res chain seq x y z
N MET A 1 0.91 -3.21 -1.55
CA MET A 1 0.28 -4.32 -0.81
C MET A 1 0.23 -5.64 -1.59
N LEU A 2 -0.27 -5.68 -2.83
CA LEU A 2 -0.30 -6.91 -3.66
C LEU A 2 1.05 -7.65 -3.73
N SER A 3 2.16 -6.92 -3.84
CA SER A 3 3.52 -7.51 -3.88
C SER A 3 4.01 -8.08 -2.54
N LEU A 4 3.43 -7.64 -1.41
CA LEU A 4 3.84 -8.07 -0.07
C LEU A 4 2.97 -9.21 0.43
N PHE A 5 1.66 -9.11 0.24
CA PHE A 5 0.67 -10.04 0.81
C PHE A 5 0.14 -11.06 -0.21
N GLY A 6 0.47 -10.91 -1.49
CA GLY A 6 0.15 -11.88 -2.53
C GLY A 6 -1.22 -11.68 -3.15
N THR A 7 -1.87 -12.79 -3.53
CA THR A 7 -3.15 -12.78 -4.24
C THR A 7 -4.27 -12.34 -3.31
N PRO A 8 -5.11 -11.37 -3.71
CA PRO A 8 -6.34 -11.06 -3.00
C PRO A 8 -7.40 -12.13 -3.27
N LEU A 9 -8.06 -12.61 -2.23
CA LEU A 9 -9.16 -13.56 -2.30
C LEU A 9 -10.51 -12.84 -2.43
N ARG A 10 -10.68 -11.73 -1.70
CA ARG A 10 -11.89 -10.90 -1.69
C ARG A 10 -11.53 -9.45 -1.43
N TYR A 11 -12.27 -8.52 -2.00
CA TYR A 11 -12.12 -7.10 -1.75
C TYR A 11 -13.45 -6.38 -1.93
N THR A 12 -13.66 -5.32 -1.16
CA THR A 12 -14.85 -4.48 -1.20
C THR A 12 -14.55 -3.14 -0.55
N GLY A 13 -15.29 -2.10 -0.90
CA GLY A 13 -15.19 -0.82 -0.23
C GLY A 13 -16.46 0.00 -0.39
N VAL A 14 -16.37 1.24 0.08
CA VAL A 14 -17.41 2.25 -0.03
C VAL A 14 -16.75 3.59 -0.28
N SER A 15 -17.42 4.45 -1.04
CA SER A 15 -17.03 5.84 -1.20
C SER A 15 -18.21 6.79 -1.11
N ASP A 16 -17.95 8.07 -0.93
CA ASP A 16 -18.92 9.09 -1.24
C ASP A 16 -19.09 9.26 -2.77
N SER A 17 -20.05 10.10 -3.18
CA SER A 17 -20.42 10.30 -4.59
C SER A 17 -19.31 10.92 -5.45
N SER A 18 -18.34 11.60 -4.83
CA SER A 18 -17.18 12.17 -5.53
C SER A 18 -15.92 11.32 -5.42
N ALA A 19 -15.97 10.22 -4.66
CA ALA A 19 -14.81 9.39 -4.30
C ALA A 19 -13.68 10.19 -3.62
N ASP A 20 -14.02 11.28 -2.93
CA ASP A 20 -13.08 12.03 -2.09
C ASP A 20 -12.87 11.35 -0.73
N LYS A 21 -13.87 10.57 -0.29
CA LYS A 21 -13.78 9.69 0.87
C LYS A 21 -13.96 8.26 0.42
N VAL A 22 -12.90 7.47 0.54
CA VAL A 22 -12.91 6.05 0.18
C VAL A 22 -12.46 5.22 1.37
N SER A 23 -13.17 4.14 1.66
CA SER A 23 -12.73 3.11 2.59
C SER A 23 -12.80 1.75 1.89
N GLY A 24 -11.76 0.93 2.04
CA GLY A 24 -11.61 -0.33 1.33
C GLY A 24 -10.98 -1.39 2.20
N GLN A 25 -11.37 -2.63 1.95
CA GLN A 25 -10.87 -3.80 2.66
C GLN A 25 -10.58 -4.94 1.68
N ILE A 26 -9.50 -5.67 1.95
CA ILE A 26 -9.01 -6.77 1.11
C ILE A 26 -8.63 -7.94 2.02
N LEU A 27 -9.18 -9.11 1.74
CA LEU A 27 -8.69 -10.37 2.29
C LEU A 27 -7.69 -10.97 1.30
N PHE A 28 -6.45 -11.13 1.73
CA PHE A 28 -5.39 -11.80 0.99
C PHE A 28 -5.31 -13.29 1.34
N GLU A 29 -4.57 -14.05 0.54
CA GLU A 29 -4.12 -15.38 0.93
C GLU A 29 -3.40 -15.37 2.30
N LYS A 30 -3.44 -16.50 3.00
CA LYS A 30 -2.87 -16.67 4.37
C LYS A 30 -3.56 -15.81 5.43
N ASP A 31 -4.85 -15.52 5.24
CA ASP A 31 -5.71 -14.81 6.19
C ASP A 31 -5.19 -13.42 6.60
N VAL A 32 -4.48 -12.75 5.70
CA VAL A 32 -4.05 -11.36 5.92
C VAL A 32 -5.18 -10.42 5.52
N LEU A 33 -5.71 -9.70 6.50
CA LEU A 33 -6.71 -8.66 6.28
C LEU A 33 -6.03 -7.29 6.11
N PHE A 34 -6.39 -6.59 5.05
CA PHE A 34 -6.04 -5.20 4.82
C PHE A 34 -7.30 -4.33 4.94
N GLU A 35 -7.14 -3.19 5.59
CA GLU A 35 -8.11 -2.11 5.65
C GLU A 35 -7.39 -0.79 5.33
N GLY A 36 -8.04 0.07 4.56
CA GLY A 36 -7.50 1.37 4.18
C GLY A 36 -8.60 2.41 4.10
N SER A 37 -8.27 3.64 4.44
CA SER A 37 -9.13 4.80 4.27
C SER A 37 -8.34 5.94 3.66
N TRP A 38 -8.95 6.64 2.70
CA TRP A 38 -8.36 7.77 1.98
C TRP A 38 -9.39 8.88 1.92
N PHE A 39 -9.15 9.97 2.67
CA PHE A 39 -10.02 11.13 2.74
C PHE A 39 -9.25 12.35 2.23
N PHE A 40 -9.71 12.96 1.14
CA PHE A 40 -9.05 14.10 0.50
C PHE A 40 -9.66 15.46 0.86
N ASP A 41 -10.83 15.49 1.48
CA ASP A 41 -11.57 16.70 1.89
C ASP A 41 -11.52 16.94 3.42
N THR A 42 -10.49 16.44 4.09
CA THR A 42 -10.32 16.52 5.54
C THR A 42 -9.40 17.69 5.94
N ALA A 43 -9.64 18.25 7.13
CA ALA A 43 -8.74 19.24 7.74
C ALA A 43 -7.51 18.60 8.41
N TYR A 44 -7.48 17.27 8.53
CA TYR A 44 -6.40 16.52 9.17
C TYR A 44 -5.41 16.02 8.13
N ASP A 45 -4.14 16.40 8.28
CA ASP A 45 -3.04 15.81 7.52
C ASP A 45 -2.54 14.58 8.28
N ALA A 46 -2.85 13.39 7.75
CA ALA A 46 -2.55 12.12 8.40
C ALA A 46 -2.09 11.09 7.36
N ASP A 47 -0.89 10.56 7.59
CA ASP A 47 -0.34 9.43 6.86
C ASP A 47 0.20 8.38 7.84
N CYS A 48 -0.47 7.24 7.88
CA CYS A 48 -0.15 6.15 8.79
C CYS A 48 -0.45 4.80 8.11
N CYS A 49 0.54 3.92 8.14
CA CYS A 49 0.40 2.52 7.79
C CYS A 49 0.82 1.67 8.98
N GLU A 50 -0.04 0.72 9.34
CA GLU A 50 0.22 -0.21 10.42
C GLU A 50 0.17 -1.66 9.91
N ILE A 51 1.14 -2.46 10.33
CA ILE A 51 1.18 -3.89 10.06
C ILE A 51 1.16 -4.62 11.40
N TYR A 52 0.09 -5.37 11.63
CA TYR A 52 -0.11 -6.15 12.84
C TYR A 52 0.32 -7.60 12.61
N GLY A 53 1.14 -8.13 13.51
CA GLY A 53 1.57 -9.51 13.49
C GLY A 53 1.52 -10.13 14.89
N VAL A 54 1.73 -11.44 14.96
CA VAL A 54 1.65 -12.20 16.22
C VAL A 54 2.63 -11.73 17.29
N ASN A 55 3.73 -11.08 16.90
CA ASN A 55 4.80 -10.65 17.80
C ASN A 55 4.79 -9.14 18.07
N GLY A 56 3.86 -8.39 17.47
CA GLY A 56 3.89 -6.93 17.57
C GLY A 56 3.28 -6.19 16.39
N LYS A 57 3.59 -4.91 16.32
CA LYS A 57 3.09 -3.96 15.33
C LYS A 57 4.24 -3.17 14.72
N ILE A 58 4.17 -2.91 13.42
CA ILE A 58 5.06 -1.97 12.73
C ILE A 58 4.20 -0.78 12.29
N THR A 59 4.63 0.44 12.59
CA THR A 59 3.98 1.69 12.18
C THR A 59 4.95 2.55 11.39
N PHE A 60 4.52 3.08 10.24
CA PHE A 60 5.31 3.96 9.40
C PHE A 60 4.42 4.90 8.58
N SER A 61 5.02 5.95 8.02
CA SER A 61 4.39 6.88 7.08
C SER A 61 4.95 6.66 5.66
N PHE A 62 4.14 6.89 4.62
CA PHE A 62 4.57 6.79 3.23
C PHE A 62 5.21 8.08 2.71
N PHE A 63 4.75 9.23 3.18
CA PHE A 63 5.11 10.56 2.72
C PHE A 63 5.92 11.33 3.75
N ASP A 64 5.64 11.14 5.04
CA ASP A 64 6.42 11.76 6.09
C ASP A 64 7.72 11.00 6.32
N ASN A 65 8.79 11.75 6.61
CA ASN A 65 10.06 11.16 7.03
C ASN A 65 10.06 10.79 8.52
N SER A 66 8.93 10.29 9.03
CA SER A 66 8.83 9.83 10.40
C SER A 66 9.57 8.49 10.55
N PRO A 67 10.21 8.23 11.70
CA PRO A 67 10.85 6.95 11.96
C PRO A 67 9.85 5.79 11.87
N ILE A 68 10.29 4.64 11.39
CA ILE A 68 9.53 3.39 11.50
C ILE A 68 9.54 2.97 12.97
N VAL A 69 8.37 2.73 13.54
CA VAL A 69 8.22 2.27 14.93
C VAL A 69 7.86 0.79 14.94
N VAL A 70 8.58 0.00 15.73
CA VAL A 70 8.32 -1.43 15.94
C VAL A 70 7.98 -1.64 17.41
N GLU A 71 6.75 -2.07 17.68
CA GLU A 71 6.24 -2.32 19.03
C GLU A 71 6.07 -3.82 19.25
N THR A 72 6.63 -4.35 20.35
CA THR A 72 6.53 -5.76 20.75
C THR A 72 6.16 -5.84 22.23
N ALA A 73 5.93 -7.06 22.74
CA ALA A 73 5.73 -7.28 24.18
C ALA A 73 6.91 -6.81 25.06
N ASN A 74 8.11 -6.68 24.49
CA ASN A 74 9.32 -6.29 25.22
C ASN A 74 9.59 -4.79 25.20
N GLY A 75 8.84 -4.00 24.43
CA GLY A 75 9.05 -2.57 24.28
C GLY A 75 8.87 -2.07 22.85
N SER A 76 9.29 -0.82 22.62
CA SER A 76 9.16 -0.12 21.36
C SER A 76 10.55 0.38 20.90
N ASP A 77 10.89 0.08 19.65
CA ASP A 77 12.10 0.54 18.98
C ASP A 77 11.75 1.45 17.80
N SER A 78 12.60 2.44 17.53
CA SER A 78 12.41 3.39 16.44
C SER A 78 13.59 3.40 15.49
N TYR A 79 13.31 3.34 14.18
CA TYR A 79 14.28 3.23 13.11
C TYR A 79 14.11 4.41 12.14
N ALA A 80 15.04 5.36 12.18
CA ALA A 80 15.08 6.48 11.24
C ALA A 80 15.94 6.15 10.02
N PHE A 81 15.42 6.40 8.83
CA PHE A 81 16.15 6.24 7.57
C PHE A 81 16.34 7.60 6.90
N PRO A 82 17.46 7.83 6.20
CA PRO A 82 17.61 9.03 5.40
C PRO A 82 16.67 8.97 4.19
N LEU A 83 16.10 10.12 3.82
CA LEU A 83 15.33 10.26 2.59
C LEU A 83 16.16 9.81 1.39
N LEU A 84 15.57 8.97 0.55
CA LEU A 84 16.20 8.55 -0.68
C LEU A 84 16.31 9.76 -1.62
N PRO A 85 17.49 10.07 -2.17
CA PRO A 85 17.65 11.20 -3.08
C PRO A 85 16.84 11.04 -4.38
N HIS A 86 16.65 9.79 -4.83
CA HIS A 86 15.93 9.47 -6.06
C HIS A 86 15.00 8.25 -5.89
N VAL A 87 13.78 8.47 -5.41
CA VAL A 87 12.79 7.40 -5.18
C VAL A 87 12.45 6.61 -6.45
N GLN A 88 12.37 7.28 -7.60
CA GLN A 88 11.95 6.65 -8.87
C GLN A 88 13.09 5.98 -9.65
N GLU A 89 14.35 6.32 -9.35
CA GLU A 89 15.52 5.83 -10.08
C GLU A 89 15.61 4.29 -10.17
N PRO A 90 15.34 3.52 -9.10
CA PRO A 90 15.38 2.06 -9.18
C PRO A 90 14.40 1.50 -10.21
N MET A 91 13.22 2.12 -10.35
CA MET A 91 12.21 1.70 -11.32
C MET A 91 12.59 2.11 -12.74
N ILE A 92 13.10 3.34 -12.93
CA ILE A 92 13.59 3.81 -14.24
C ILE A 92 14.71 2.90 -14.75
N ARG A 93 15.69 2.58 -13.90
CA ARG A 93 16.80 1.68 -14.22
C ARG A 93 16.31 0.30 -14.65
N LYS A 94 15.31 -0.23 -13.94
CA LYS A 94 14.63 -1.49 -14.26
C LYS A 94 13.99 -1.44 -15.65
N VAL A 95 13.27 -0.37 -15.99
CA VAL A 95 12.63 -0.19 -17.31
C VAL A 95 13.67 -0.10 -18.42
N VAL A 96 14.74 0.68 -18.22
CA VAL A 96 15.85 0.80 -19.20
C VAL A 96 16.49 -0.57 -19.46
N GLN A 97 16.79 -1.33 -18.41
CA GLN A 97 17.36 -2.68 -18.56
C GLN A 97 16.41 -3.65 -19.29
N TYR A 98 15.09 -3.52 -19.12
CA TYR A 98 14.11 -4.33 -19.86
C TYR A 98 14.16 -4.02 -21.36
N PHE A 99 14.12 -2.75 -21.76
CA PHE A 99 14.21 -2.35 -23.17
C PHE A 99 15.56 -2.70 -23.81
N LEU A 100 16.63 -2.81 -23.02
CA LEU A 100 17.94 -3.30 -23.48
C LEU A 100 18.04 -4.83 -23.53
N GLY A 101 16.96 -5.57 -23.23
CA GLY A 101 16.96 -7.04 -23.22
C GLY A 101 17.79 -7.66 -22.11
N ARG A 102 18.07 -6.92 -21.03
CA ARG A 102 18.93 -7.36 -19.92
C ARG A 102 18.17 -7.90 -18.71
N ARG A 103 16.83 -7.82 -18.74
CA ARG A 103 15.94 -8.35 -17.70
C ARG A 103 14.50 -8.45 -18.22
N ASP A 104 13.67 -9.14 -17.46
CA ASP A 104 12.23 -9.20 -17.69
C ASP A 104 11.51 -7.90 -17.33
N ASN A 105 10.28 -7.76 -17.83
CA ASN A 105 9.41 -6.62 -17.59
C ASN A 105 9.22 -6.40 -16.07
N PRO A 106 9.56 -5.22 -15.50
CA PRO A 106 9.36 -4.95 -14.08
C PRO A 106 7.90 -4.84 -13.64
N CYS A 107 6.96 -4.65 -14.57
CA CYS A 107 5.55 -4.42 -14.29
C CYS A 107 4.69 -5.38 -15.12
N ASP A 108 4.26 -6.47 -14.50
CA ASP A 108 3.27 -7.36 -15.09
C ASP A 108 1.92 -6.64 -15.22
N VAL A 109 1.38 -6.61 -16.45
CA VAL A 109 0.08 -5.99 -16.75
C VAL A 109 -1.04 -6.58 -15.91
N ARG A 110 -0.97 -7.87 -15.56
CA ARG A 110 -1.99 -8.54 -14.74
C ARG A 110 -2.08 -7.95 -13.34
N VAL A 111 -0.94 -7.57 -12.76
CA VAL A 111 -0.89 -6.92 -11.44
C VAL A 111 -1.48 -5.52 -11.52
N GLY A 112 -1.19 -4.78 -12.60
CA GLY A 112 -1.77 -3.46 -12.84
C GLY A 112 -3.29 -3.51 -13.03
N GLN A 113 -3.78 -4.43 -13.85
CA GLN A 113 -5.21 -4.66 -14.06
C GLN A 113 -5.93 -5.02 -12.75
N LEU A 114 -5.34 -5.92 -11.96
CA LEU A 114 -5.89 -6.31 -10.66
C LEU A 114 -5.97 -5.12 -9.70
N GLY A 115 -4.94 -4.27 -9.67
CA GLY A 115 -4.96 -3.04 -8.88
C GLY A 115 -6.13 -2.12 -9.23
N ILE A 116 -6.40 -1.92 -10.53
CA ILE A 116 -7.53 -1.12 -11.01
C ILE A 116 -8.87 -1.77 -10.60
N GLN A 117 -9.01 -3.08 -10.79
CA GLN A 117 -10.24 -3.79 -10.42
C GLN A 117 -10.57 -3.68 -8.92
N ILE A 118 -9.54 -3.68 -8.07
CA ILE A 118 -9.70 -3.48 -6.63
C ILE A 118 -10.12 -2.03 -6.34
N MET A 119 -9.44 -1.04 -6.95
CA MET A 119 -9.79 0.37 -6.77
C MET A 119 -11.24 0.64 -7.19
N ASP A 120 -11.65 0.15 -8.37
CA ASP A 120 -13.01 0.30 -8.86
C ASP A 120 -14.02 -0.27 -7.85
N SER A 121 -13.73 -1.45 -7.28
CA SER A 121 -14.63 -2.09 -6.29
C SER A 121 -14.85 -1.28 -5.01
N PHE A 122 -13.97 -0.32 -4.71
CA PHE A 122 -14.12 0.54 -3.55
C PHE A 122 -15.05 1.72 -3.82
N THR A 123 -15.31 2.03 -5.09
CA THR A 123 -16.09 3.19 -5.52
C THR A 123 -17.39 2.81 -6.24
N ILE A 124 -17.73 1.51 -6.35
CA ILE A 124 -19.01 1.09 -6.92
C ILE A 124 -20.12 1.57 -5.99
N GLU A 125 -21.02 2.41 -6.51
CA GLU A 125 -22.25 2.80 -5.82
C GLU A 125 -23.11 1.54 -5.59
N THR A 126 -23.48 1.29 -4.35
CA THR A 126 -24.50 0.29 -4.03
C THR A 126 -25.87 0.91 -4.30
N ASP A 127 -26.60 0.38 -5.30
CA ASP A 127 -28.01 0.67 -5.57
C ASP A 127 -28.92 0.45 -4.35
#